data_AF-A0AAD6MNN1-F1
#
_entry.id   AF-A0AAD6MNN1-F1
#
_cell.length_a   1.000
_cell.length_b   1.000
_cell.length_c   1.000
_cell.angle_alpha   90.00
_cell.angle_beta   90.00
_cell.angle_gamma   90.00
#
_symmetry.space_group_name_H-M   'P 1'
#
loop_
_entity.id
_entity.type
_entity.pdbx_description
1 polymer ?
#
loop_
_entity_poly.entity_id
_entity_poly.type
_entity_poly.pdbx_seq_one_letter_code
_entity_poly.pdbx_strand_id
1 'polypeptide(L)' 'MIFQVNAVAPGFIASDMTSKLGDDIEKKILETIPLGRYGQPEEVAGLVEFLALNPLPVTSLDRF' A
#
# COMPACT_ATOMS: atom_id res chain seq x y z
N MET A 1 13.36 -20.72 -14.40
CA MET A 1 12.86 -20.25 -13.10
C MET A 1 12.23 -18.90 -13.34
N ILE A 2 10.96 -18.72 -12.97
CA ILE A 2 10.24 -17.44 -13.14
C ILE A 2 10.14 -16.77 -11.78
N PHE A 3 10.41 -15.47 -11.76
CA PHE A 3 10.33 -14.62 -10.58
C PHE A 3 9.31 -13.52 -10.82
N GLN A 4 8.44 -13.31 -9.86
CA GLN A 4 7.43 -12.25 -9.91
C GLN A 4 7.97 -11.03 -9.17
N VAL A 5 7.77 -9.85 -9.75
CA VAL A 5 8.16 -8.57 -9.17
C VAL A 5 6.91 -7.68 -9.18
N ASN A 6 6.54 -7.17 -8.01
CA ASN A 6 5.42 -6.24 -7.83
C ASN A 6 5.91 -5.02 -7.05
N ALA A 7 5.16 -3.91 -7.15
CA ALA A 7 5.41 -2.70 -6.37
C ALA A 7 4.15 -2.29 -5.60
N VAL A 8 4.33 -1.71 -4.41
CA VAL A 8 3.24 -1.16 -3.59
C VAL A 8 3.52 0.34 -3.39
N ALA A 9 2.54 1.17 -3.71
CA ALA A 9 2.60 2.63 -3.55
C ALA A 9 1.58 3.07 -2.49
N PRO A 10 1.92 3.02 -1.20
CA PRO A 10 1.02 3.46 -0.15
C PRO A 10 0.88 5.00 -0.12
N GLY A 11 -0.29 5.47 0.27
CA GLY A 11 -0.51 6.88 0.64
C GLY A 11 -0.01 7.18 2.06
N PHE A 12 -0.70 8.07 2.78
CA PHE A 12 -0.38 8.36 4.18
C PHE A 12 -0.79 7.21 5.10
N ILE A 13 0.19 6.68 5.84
CA ILE A 13 0.03 5.59 6.80
C ILE A 13 0.28 6.11 8.22
N ALA A 14 -0.52 5.66 9.18
CA ALA A 14 -0.31 5.93 10.59
C ALA A 14 1.01 5.28 11.05
N SER A 15 1.97 6.11 11.43
CA SER A 15 3.32 5.71 11.84
C SER A 15 3.89 6.74 12.81
N ASP A 16 4.97 6.40 13.50
CA ASP A 16 5.71 7.32 14.38
C ASP A 16 6.24 8.58 13.65
N MET A 17 6.34 8.54 12.32
CA MET A 17 6.75 9.68 11.51
C MET A 17 5.57 10.61 11.21
N THR A 18 4.43 10.04 10.83
CA THR A 18 3.23 10.82 10.50
C THR A 18 2.56 11.40 11.74
N SER A 19 2.70 10.76 12.91
CA SER A 19 2.22 11.28 14.20
C SER A 19 2.96 12.54 14.67
N LYS A 20 4.07 12.90 14.03
CA LYS A 20 4.83 14.13 14.32
C LYS A 20 4.41 15.30 13.44
N LEU A 21 3.49 15.08 12.50
CA LEU A 21 2.89 16.16 11.73
C LEU A 21 1.94 16.93 12.66
N GLY A 22 2.01 18.26 12.65
CA GLY A 22 1.11 19.08 13.45
C GLY A 22 -0.33 19.04 12.92
N ASP A 23 -1.29 19.32 13.80
CA ASP A 23 -2.74 19.22 13.55
C ASP A 23 -3.21 19.92 12.26
N ASP A 24 -2.65 21.09 11.94
CA ASP A 24 -3.03 21.84 10.74
C ASP A 24 -2.59 21.16 9.43
N ILE A 25 -1.45 20.46 9.47
CA ILE A 25 -0.95 19.69 8.32
C ILE A 25 -1.75 18.40 8.21
N GLU A 26 -2.02 17.74 9.34
CA GLU A 26 -2.84 16.52 9.38
C GLU A 26 -4.23 16.77 8.79
N LYS A 27 -4.93 17.84 9.21
CA LYS A 27 -6.24 18.20 8.66
C LYS A 27 -6.22 18.38 7.15
N LYS A 28 -5.23 19.12 6.62
CA LYS A 28 -5.09 19.33 5.16
C LYS A 28 -4.84 18.03 4.41
N ILE A 29 -4.04 17.13 4.97
CA ILE A 29 -3.81 15.81 4.37
C ILE A 29 -5.11 15.01 4.36
N LEU A 30 -5.85 14.97 5.48
CA LEU A 30 -7.11 14.23 5.57
C LEU A 30 -8.17 14.73 4.58
N GLU A 31 -8.22 16.03 4.29
CA GLU A 31 -9.09 16.61 3.25
C GLU A 31 -8.78 16.07 1.84
N THR A 32 -7.53 15.68 1.57
CA THR A 32 -7.13 15.08 0.29
C THR A 32 -7.37 13.57 0.21
N ILE A 33 -7.63 12.91 1.34
CA ILE A 33 -7.84 11.47 1.40
C ILE A 33 -9.35 11.20 1.35
N PRO A 34 -9.88 10.54 0.31
CA PRO A 34 -11.33 10.29 0.20
C PRO A 34 -11.93 9.51 1.38
N LEU A 35 -11.15 8.65 2.03
CA LEU A 35 -11.56 7.90 3.22
C LEU A 35 -11.46 8.71 4.52
N GLY A 36 -10.93 9.93 4.48
CA GLY A 36 -10.81 10.83 5.64
C GLY A 36 -9.95 10.30 6.79
N ARG A 37 -9.08 9.31 6.54
CA ARG A 37 -8.20 8.71 7.55
C ARG A 37 -6.88 8.27 6.94
N TYR A 38 -5.85 8.13 7.77
CA TYR A 38 -4.65 7.41 7.40
C TYR A 38 -4.90 5.92 7.25
N GLY A 39 -4.18 5.30 6.33
CA GLY A 39 -4.07 3.85 6.28
C GLY A 39 -3.36 3.32 7.52
N GLN A 40 -3.59 2.06 7.86
CA GLN A 40 -2.87 1.35 8.91
C GLN A 40 -1.75 0.50 8.30
N PRO A 41 -0.62 0.30 9.01
CA PRO A 41 0.46 -0.56 8.54
C PRO A 41 -0.01 -1.96 8.13
N GLU A 42 -1.00 -2.52 8.82
CA GLU A 42 -1.58 -3.83 8.56
C GLU A 42 -2.29 -3.91 7.20
N GLU A 43 -2.86 -2.80 6.72
CA GLU A 43 -3.49 -2.73 5.40
C GLU A 43 -2.45 -2.86 4.27
N VAL A 44 -1.26 -2.28 4.48
CA VAL A 44 -0.13 -2.44 3.55
C VAL A 44 0.43 -3.85 3.64
N ALA A 45 0.59 -4.39 4.85
CA ALA A 45 1.09 -5.75 5.08
C ALA A 45 0.20 -6.81 4.41
N GLY A 46 -1.12 -6.69 4.56
CA GLY A 46 -2.07 -7.62 3.93
C GLY A 46 -1.99 -7.59 2.40
N LEU A 47 -1.76 -6.42 1.79
CA LEU A 47 -1.56 -6.32 0.34
C LEU A 47 -0.23 -6.97 -0.10
N VAL A 48 0.84 -6.74 0.65
CA VAL A 48 2.15 -7.38 0.37
C VAL A 48 2.05 -8.89 0.50
N GLU A 49 1.36 -9.39 1.52
CA GLU A 49 1.08 -10.81 1.72
C GLU A 49 0.29 -11.38 0.54
N PHE A 50 -0.78 -10.70 0.12
CA PHE A 50 -1.55 -11.11 -1.07
C PHE A 50 -0.66 -11.21 -2.32
N LEU A 51 0.21 -10.22 -2.58
CA LEU A 51 1.10 -10.21 -3.74
C LEU A 51 2.19 -11.28 -3.66
N ALA A 52 2.66 -11.62 -2.46
CA ALA A 52 3.67 -12.65 -2.25
C ALA A 52 3.10 -14.07 -2.37
N LEU A 53 1.85 -14.27 -1.95
CA LEU A 53 1.20 -15.58 -1.91
C LEU A 53 0.37 -15.90 -3.16
N ASN A 54 0.15 -14.93 -4.05
CA ASN A 54 -0.61 -15.12 -5.28
C ASN A 54 0.31 -15.21 -6.52
N PRO A 55 0.87 -16.41 -6.81
CA PRO A 55 1.63 -16.62 -8.03
C PRO A 55 0.70 -16.52 -9.23
N LEU A 56 1.07 -15.69 -10.21
CA LEU A 56 0.37 -15.69 -11.50
C LEU A 56 0.45 -17.09 -12.13
N PRO A 57 -0.68 -17.65 -12.62
CA PRO A 57 -0.66 -18.95 -13.28
C PRO A 57 0.24 -18.90 -14.51
N VAL A 58 1.09 -19.91 -14.67
CA VAL A 58 2.14 -19.98 -15.71
C VAL A 58 1.56 -19.82 -17.13
N THR A 59 0.27 -20.11 -17.33
CA THR A 59 -0.49 -20.01 -18.59
C THR A 59 -0.72 -18.59 -19.13
N SER A 60 -0.22 -17.55 -18.44
CA SER A 60 -0.24 -16.17 -18.90
C SER A 60 1.08 -15.68 -19.50
N LEU A 61 2.16 -16.47 -19.42
CA LEU A 61 3.50 -16.07 -19.88
C LEU A 61 3.84 -16.61 -21.29
N ASP A 62 3.02 -17.51 -21.81
CA ASP A 62 3.09 -18.13 -23.14
C ASP A 62 2.23 -17.37 -24.19
N ARG A 63 1.78 -16.16 -23.87
CA ARG A 63 0.92 -15.32 -24.73
C ARG A 63 1.60 -14.09 -25.33
N PHE A 64 2.93 -14.09 -25.39
CA PHE A 64 3.75 -13.11 -26.12
C PHE A 64 4.84 -13.81 -26.92
#